data_AF-A0A1C4XV09-F1
#
_entry.id   AF-A0A1C4XV09-F1
#
_cell.length_a   1.000
_cell.length_b   1.000
_cell.length_c   1.000
_cell.angle_alpha   90.00
_cell.angle_beta   90.00
_cell.angle_gamma   90.00
#
_symmetry.space_group_name_H-M   'P 1'
#
loop_
_entity.id
_entity.type
_entity.pdbx_description
1 polymer ?
#
loop_
_entity_poly.entity_id
_entity_poly.type
_entity_poly.pdbx_seq_one_letter_code
_entity_poly.pdbx_strand_id
1 'polypeptide(L)' 'MADTIAETVDLLYTIDQENLTPDQLIALGAALASLAQAERLDQINERLRGIHQVLNTWALKAAADGGR' A
#
# COMPACT_ATOMS: atom_id res chain seq x y z
N MET A 1 -0.57 -8.51 0.61
CA MET A 1 -1.21 -7.21 0.30
C MET A 1 -0.71 -6.66 -1.02
N ALA A 2 0.61 -6.60 -1.24
CA ALA A 2 1.18 -6.26 -2.55
C ALA A 2 0.57 -7.08 -3.71
N ASP A 3 0.46 -8.41 -3.58
CA ASP A 3 -0.15 -9.26 -4.62
C ASP A 3 -1.62 -8.94 -4.88
N THR A 4 -2.39 -8.66 -3.81
CA THR A 4 -3.82 -8.30 -3.91
C THR A 4 -4.04 -6.95 -4.56
N ILE A 5 -3.15 -5.98 -4.32
CA ILE A 5 -3.19 -4.65 -4.97
C ILE A 5 -2.86 -4.81 -6.45
N ALA A 6 -1.78 -5.52 -6.80
CA ALA A 6 -1.39 -5.77 -8.19
C ALA A 6 -2.48 -6.52 -8.98
N GLU A 7 -3.09 -7.56 -8.40
CA GLU A 7 -4.22 -8.26 -9.02
C GLU A 7 -5.43 -7.34 -9.23
N THR A 8 -5.72 -6.43 -8.28
CA THR A 8 -6.82 -5.46 -8.40
C THR A 8 -6.54 -4.41 -9.48
N VAL A 9 -5.28 -3.96 -9.60
CA VAL A 9 -4.81 -3.08 -10.69
C VAL A 9 -5.10 -3.75 -12.04
N ASP A 10 -4.62 -4.98 -12.24
CA ASP A 10 -4.79 -5.71 -13.50
C ASP A 10 -6.27 -5.90 -13.85
N LEU A 11 -7.10 -6.29 -12.88
CA LEU A 11 -8.54 -6.43 -13.08
C LEU A 11 -9.19 -5.11 -13.50
N LEU A 12 -8.91 -4.00 -12.82
CA LEU A 12 -9.54 -2.71 -13.13
C LEU A 12 -9.07 -2.12 -14.45
N TYR A 13 -7.81 -2.32 -14.85
CA TYR A 13 -7.28 -1.82 -16.12
C TYR A 13 -7.76 -2.60 -17.36
N THR A 14 -8.32 -3.80 -17.17
CA THR A 14 -8.94 -4.58 -18.27
C THR A 14 -10.37 -4.15 -18.59
N ILE A 15 -10.97 -3.25 -17.80
CA ILE A 15 -12.35 -2.81 -18.01
C ILE A 15 -12.42 -1.85 -19.20
N ASP A 16 -13.24 -2.20 -20.18
CA ASP A 16 -13.56 -1.34 -21.31
C ASP A 16 -14.52 -0.22 -20.89
N GLN A 17 -13.97 0.96 -20.70
CA GLN A 17 -14.70 2.13 -20.18
C GLN A 17 -15.68 2.73 -21.19
N GLU A 18 -15.48 2.50 -22.49
CA GLU A 18 -16.30 3.10 -23.55
C GLU A 18 -17.70 2.49 -23.62
N ASN A 19 -17.86 1.28 -23.09
CA ASN A 19 -19.11 0.52 -23.09
C ASN A 19 -19.79 0.43 -21.71
N LEU A 20 -19.32 1.21 -20.74
CA LEU A 20 -19.93 1.25 -19.41
C LEU A 20 -21.15 2.16 -19.35
N THR A 21 -22.14 1.75 -18.56
CA THR A 21 -23.23 2.66 -18.17
C THR A 21 -22.70 3.76 -17.24
N PRO A 22 -23.41 4.89 -17.10
CA PRO A 22 -23.02 5.94 -16.16
C PRO A 22 -22.82 5.44 -14.72
N ASP A 23 -23.69 4.55 -14.23
CA ASP A 23 -23.56 3.97 -12.90
C ASP A 23 -22.31 3.09 -12.77
N GLN A 24 -21.96 2.34 -13.81
CA GLN A 24 -20.75 1.53 -13.84
C GLN A 24 -19.48 2.39 -13.90
N LEU A 25 -19.50 3.53 -14.60
CA LEU A 25 -18.41 4.50 -14.57
C LEU A 25 -18.21 5.11 -13.18
N ILE A 26 -19.29 5.41 -12.47
CA ILE A 26 -19.23 5.89 -11.08
C ILE A 26 -18.63 4.82 -10.17
N ALA A 27 -19.10 3.58 -10.30
CA ALA A 27 -18.58 2.45 -9.53
C ALA A 27 -17.09 2.19 -9.83
N LEU A 28 -16.68 2.27 -11.09
CA LEU A 28 -15.28 2.15 -11.50
C LEU A 28 -14.42 3.26 -10.88
N GLY A 29 -14.90 4.51 -10.90
CA GLY A 29 -14.21 5.63 -10.24
C GLY A 29 -14.02 5.41 -8.74
N ALA A 30 -15.03 4.88 -8.06
CA ALA A 30 -14.94 4.54 -6.64
C ALA A 30 -13.95 3.37 -6.38
N ALA A 31 -13.93 2.37 -7.25
CA ALA A 31 -12.98 1.25 -7.17
C ALA A 31 -11.53 1.73 -7.35
N LEU A 32 -11.28 2.59 -8.34
CA LEU A 32 -9.96 3.20 -8.57
C LEU A 32 -9.50 4.06 -7.38
N ALA A 33 -10.40 4.86 -6.80
CA ALA A 33 -10.09 5.65 -5.62
C ALA A 33 -9.73 4.77 -4.41
N SER A 34 -10.45 3.66 -4.23
CA SER A 34 -10.20 2.69 -3.16
C SER A 34 -8.85 1.99 -3.35
N LEU A 35 -8.49 1.65 -4.59
CA LEU A 35 -7.20 1.07 -4.93
C LEU A 35 -6.04 2.03 -4.61
N ALA A 36 -6.15 3.30 -5.01
CA ALA A 36 -5.15 4.32 -4.67
C ALA A 36 -4.99 4.52 -3.15
N GLN A 37 -6.08 4.40 -2.39
CA GLN A 37 -6.02 4.44 -0.93
C GLN A 37 -5.30 3.23 -0.35
N ALA A 38 -5.53 2.03 -0.90
CA ALA A 38 -4.84 0.81 -0.48
C ALA A 38 -3.32 0.88 -0.77
N GLU A 39 -2.92 1.37 -1.94
CA GLU A 39 -1.50 1.59 -2.27
C GLU A 39 -0.82 2.55 -1.28
N ARG A 40 -1.50 3.63 -0.91
CA ARG A 40 -0.97 4.58 0.08
C ARG A 40 -0.79 3.92 1.45
N LEU A 41 -1.72 3.07 1.87
CA LEU A 41 -1.61 2.34 3.14
C LEU A 41 -0.43 1.35 3.12
N ASP A 42 -0.21 0.66 2.01
CA ASP A 42 0.92 -0.27 1.85
C ASP A 42 2.26 0.48 1.95
N GLN A 43 2.37 1.65 1.29
CA GLN A 43 3.54 2.53 1.40
C GLN A 43 3.77 3.02 2.85
N ILE A 44 2.71 3.37 3.58
CA ILE A 44 2.81 3.76 4.99
C ILE A 44 3.32 2.60 5.83
N ASN A 45 2.81 1.39 5.60
CA ASN A 45 3.21 0.20 6.33
C ASN A 45 4.71 -0.10 6.12
N GLU A 46 5.18 -0.02 4.88
CA GLU A 46 6.60 -0.24 4.57
C GLU A 46 7.51 0.81 5.25
N ARG A 47 7.09 2.09 5.26
CA ARG A 47 7.81 3.14 5.99
C ARG A 47 7.87 2.87 7.49
N LEU A 48 6.75 2.42 8.09
CA LEU A 48 6.70 2.07 9.51
C LEU A 48 7.64 0.90 9.83
N ARG A 49 7.70 -0.11 8.94
CA ARG A 49 8.64 -1.23 9.08
C ARG A 49 10.09 -0.76 9.04
N GLY A 50 10.44 0.14 8.12
CA GLY A 50 11.77 0.75 8.06
C GLY A 50 12.12 1.52 9.34
N ILE A 51 11.19 2.33 9.85
CA ILE A 51 11.37 3.04 11.13
C ILE A 51 11.63 2.05 12.27
N HIS A 52 10.85 0.97 12.34
CA HIS A 52 11.03 -0.07 13.37
C HIS A 52 12.42 -0.69 13.32
N GLN A 53 12.95 -0.98 12.12
CA GLN A 53 14.31 -1.52 11.96
C GLN A 53 15.39 -0.55 12.45
N VAL A 54 15.25 0.73 12.12
CA VAL A 54 16.19 1.77 12.59
C VAL A 54 16.17 1.89 14.10
N LEU A 55 14.98 1.97 14.70
CA LEU A 55 14.81 2.05 16.15
C LEU A 55 15.41 0.82 16.86
N ASN A 56 15.17 -0.38 16.32
CA ASN A 56 15.71 -1.62 16.88
C ASN A 56 17.25 -1.64 16.79
N THR A 57 17.82 -1.15 15.69
CA THR A 57 19.27 -1.03 15.52
C THR A 57 19.88 -0.08 16.56
N TRP A 58 19.24 1.06 16.81
CA TRP A 58 19.70 2.00 17.84
C TRP A 58 19.59 1.42 19.25
N ALA A 59 18.51 0.69 19.55
CA ALA A 59 18.34 0.02 20.83
C ALA A 59 19.43 -1.04 21.07
N LEU A 60 19.74 -1.86 20.06
CA LEU A 60 20.81 -2.86 20.13
C LEU A 60 22.18 -2.21 20.35
N LYS A 61 22.46 -1.11 19.65
CA LYS A 61 23.71 -0.36 19.82
C LYS A 61 23.84 0.23 21.22
N ALA A 62 22.78 0.87 21.73
CA ALA A 62 22.77 1.42 23.09
C ALA A 62 22.96 0.35 24.17
N ALA A 63 22.37 -0.84 23.98
CA ALA A 63 22.57 -1.97 24.88
C ALA A 63 24.02 -2.49 24.88
N ALA A 64 24.69 -2.49 23.72
CA ALA A 64 26.10 -2.86 23.61
C ALA A 64 27.03 -1.80 24.23
N ASP A 65 26.72 -0.53 24.04
CA ASP A 65 27.51 0.59 24.55
C ASP A 65 27.38 0.76 26.08
N GLY A 66 26.25 0.37 26.68
CA GLY A 66 26.00 0.46 28.14
C GLY A 66 26.55 -0.68 29.00
N GLY A 67 27.17 -1.69 28.39
CA GLY A 67 27.72 -2.88 29.08
C GLY A 67 29.21 -2.83 29.40
N ARG A 68 29.86 -1.66 29.29
CA ARG A 68 31.29 -1.46 29.59
C ARG A 68 31.52 -0.85 30.96
#